data_AF-A0A6N9QCB9-F1
#
_entry.id   AF-A0A6N9QCB9-F1
#
_cell.length_a   1.000
_cell.length_b   1.000
_cell.length_c   1.000
_cell.angle_alpha   90.00
_cell.angle_beta   90.00
_cell.angle_gamma   90.00
#
_symmetry.space_group_name_H-M   'P 1'
#
loop_
_entity.id
_entity.type
_entity.pdbx_description
1 polymer ?
#
loop_
_entity_poly.entity_id
_entity_poly.type
_entity_poly.pdbx_seq_one_letter_code
_entity_poly.pdbx_strand_id
1 'polypeptide(L)' 'MCSALEKLEKRGIQRGIEQGVAQRNEEIVCQMLRKGMRKELIKEITGVDEATIEALRKEALM' A
#
# COMPACT_ATOMS: atom_id res chain seq x y z
N MET A 1 13.64 -31.94 -14.78
CA MET A 1 13.99 -30.55 -15.17
C MET A 1 12.73 -29.67 -15.08
N CYS A 2 12.39 -29.18 -13.89
CA CYS A 2 11.23 -28.29 -13.69
C CYS A 2 11.55 -27.31 -12.56
N SER A 3 12.33 -26.27 -12.83
CA SER A 3 12.71 -25.35 -11.75
C SER A 3 12.83 -23.88 -12.15
N ALA A 4 12.73 -23.54 -13.43
CA ALA A 4 12.80 -22.15 -13.88
C ALA A 4 11.41 -21.52 -14.00
N LEU A 5 10.47 -22.20 -14.65
CA LEU A 5 9.09 -21.73 -14.88
C LEU A 5 8.30 -21.56 -13.57
N GLU A 6 8.28 -22.56 -12.70
CA GLU A 6 7.57 -22.47 -11.41
C GLU A 6 8.14 -21.36 -10.50
N LYS A 7 9.45 -21.10 -10.56
CA LYS A 7 10.08 -20.01 -9.80
C LYS A 7 9.70 -18.64 -10.37
N LEU A 8 9.58 -18.51 -11.68
CA LEU A 8 9.14 -17.29 -12.35
C LEU A 8 7.67 -16.99 -12.03
N GLU A 9 6.81 -18.01 -12.07
CA GLU A 9 5.39 -17.88 -11.79
C GLU A 9 5.13 -17.50 -10.33
N LYS A 10 5.80 -18.17 -9.37
CA LYS A 10 5.73 -17.81 -7.95
C LYS A 10 6.23 -16.39 -7.68
N ARG A 11 7.31 -15.97 -8.33
CA ARG A 11 7.83 -14.58 -8.22
C ARG A 11 6.87 -13.57 -8.84
N GLY A 12 6.20 -13.91 -9.94
CA GLY A 12 5.21 -13.06 -10.60
C GLY A 12 3.97 -12.86 -9.72
N ILE A 13 3.43 -13.95 -9.16
CA ILE A 13 2.30 -13.92 -8.23
C ILE A 13 2.64 -13.11 -6.98
N GLN A 14 3.81 -13.36 -6.37
CA GLN A 14 4.25 -12.63 -5.18
C GLN A 14 4.34 -11.12 -5.43
N ARG A 15 4.95 -10.70 -6.55
CA ARG A 15 5.04 -9.28 -6.94
C ARG A 15 3.68 -8.66 -7.19
N GLY A 16 2.75 -9.39 -7.84
CA GLY A 16 1.40 -8.91 -8.09
C GLY A 16 0.60 -8.70 -6.80
N ILE A 17 0.73 -9.63 -5.84
CA ILE A 17 0.12 -9.51 -4.52
C ILE A 17 0.69 -8.30 -3.76
N GLU A 18 2.01 -8.12 -3.76
CA GLU A 18 2.66 -6.99 -3.09
C GLU A 18 2.22 -5.64 -3.67
N GLN A 19 2.16 -5.53 -5.01
CA GLN A 19 1.69 -4.32 -5.69
C GLN A 19 0.22 -4.02 -5.41
N GLY A 20 -0.64 -5.05 -5.42
CA GLY A 20 -2.06 -4.89 -5.12
C GLY A 20 -2.33 -4.50 -3.66
N VAL A 21 -1.56 -5.07 -2.72
CA VAL A 21 -1.64 -4.70 -1.30
C VAL A 21 -1.16 -3.27 -1.08
N ALA A 22 -0.07 -2.86 -1.73
CA ALA A 22 0.44 -1.49 -1.65
C ALA A 22 -0.57 -0.47 -2.19
N GLN A 23 -1.10 -0.68 -3.40
CA GLN A 23 -2.11 0.20 -4.00
C GLN A 23 -3.37 0.31 -3.14
N ARG A 24 -3.86 -0.82 -2.61
CA ARG A 24 -5.04 -0.82 -1.72
C ARG A 24 -4.77 -0.02 -0.44
N ASN A 25 -3.59 -0.15 0.15
CA ASN A 25 -3.24 0.58 1.36
C ASN A 25 -3.15 2.09 1.09
N GLU A 26 -2.56 2.50 -0.02
CA GLU A 26 -2.50 3.91 -0.46
C GLU A 26 -3.90 4.49 -0.67
N GLU A 27 -4.78 3.77 -1.37
CA GLU A 27 -6.18 4.19 -1.58
C GLU A 27 -6.93 4.38 -0.26
N ILE A 28 -6.78 3.44 0.68
CA ILE A 28 -7.41 3.51 2.00
C ILE A 28 -6.89 4.72 2.78
N VAL A 29 -5.56 4.93 2.80
CA VAL A 29 -4.94 6.09 3.46
C VAL A 29 -5.47 7.40 2.85
N CYS A 30 -5.53 7.52 1.52
CA CYS A 30 -6.07 8.68 0.83
C CYS A 30 -7.56 8.93 1.18
N GLN A 31 -8.39 7.89 1.24
CA GLN A 31 -9.79 8.03 1.66
C GLN A 31 -9.93 8.48 3.12
N MET A 32 -9.11 7.94 4.02
CA MET A 32 -9.09 8.32 5.43
C MET A 32 -8.64 9.77 5.63
N LEU A 33 -7.60 10.19 4.89
CA LEU A 33 -7.12 11.58 4.88
C LEU A 33 -8.19 12.55 4.37
N ARG A 34 -8.89 12.22 3.27
CA ARG A 34 -10.02 13.01 2.76
C ARG A 34 -11.19 13.11 3.75
N LYS A 35 -11.37 12.10 4.60
CA LYS A 35 -12.37 12.12 5.69
C LYS A 35 -11.90 12.90 6.93
N GLY A 36 -10.69 13.49 6.90
CA GLY A 36 -10.14 14.27 8.02
C GLY A 36 -9.68 13.40 9.19
N MET A 37 -9.41 12.11 8.96
CA MET A 37 -8.88 11.25 10.01
C MET A 37 -7.47 11.69 10.41
N ARG A 38 -7.15 11.53 11.69
CA ARG A 38 -5.83 11.84 12.23
C ARG A 38 -4.81 10.78 11.80
N LYS A 39 -3.59 11.22 11.48
CA LYS A 39 -2.49 10.37 11.01
C LYS A 39 -2.15 9.21 11.95
N GLU A 40 -2.28 9.42 13.26
CA GLU A 40 -2.00 8.41 14.28
C GLU A 40 -2.99 7.24 14.18
N LEU A 41 -4.27 7.55 13.91
CA LEU A 41 -5.31 6.55 13.72
C LEU A 41 -5.14 5.82 12.38
N ILE A 42 -4.73 6.54 11.33
CA ILE A 42 -4.46 5.94 10.02
C ILE A 42 -3.31 4.92 10.15
N LYS A 43 -2.21 5.29 10.80
CA LYS A 43 -1.08 4.40 11.10
C LYS A 43 -1.51 3.16 11.89
N GLU A 44 -2.37 3.32 12.88
CA GLU A 44 -2.88 2.21 13.69
C GLU A 44 -3.71 1.22 12.85
N ILE A 45 -4.53 1.71 11.91
CA ILE A 45 -5.41 0.87 11.10
C ILE A 45 -4.68 0.24 9.90
N THR A 46 -3.84 1.01 9.20
CA THR A 46 -3.22 0.58 7.95
C THR A 46 -1.80 0.03 8.12
N GLY A 47 -1.16 0.30 9.26
CA GLY A 47 0.24 -0.04 9.52
C GLY A 47 1.23 0.78 8.70
N VAL A 48 0.76 1.77 7.94
CA VAL A 48 1.59 2.65 7.12
C VAL A 48 2.31 3.64 8.02
N ASP A 49 3.60 3.89 7.76
CA ASP A 49 4.36 4.84 8.54
C ASP A 49 3.89 6.29 8.34
N GLU A 50 4.23 7.16 9.30
CA GLU A 50 3.82 8.56 9.24
C GLU A 50 4.42 9.34 8.07
N ALA A 51 5.61 8.95 7.58
CA ALA A 51 6.27 9.64 6.49
C ALA A 51 5.52 9.39 5.17
N THR A 52 5.11 8.15 4.92
CA THR A 52 4.26 7.76 3.78
C THR A 52 2.87 8.38 3.89
N ILE A 53 2.26 8.42 5.08
CA ILE A 53 0.96 9.09 5.27
C ILE A 53 1.06 10.59 4.91
N GLU A 54 2.12 11.28 5.33
CA GLU A 54 2.30 12.71 5.03
C GLU A 54 2.62 12.95 3.55
N ALA A 55 3.35 12.04 2.89
CA ALA A 55 3.57 12.08 1.45
C ALA A 55 2.25 11.94 0.68
N LEU A 56 1.45 10.93 1.02
CA LEU A 56 0.13 10.69 0.43
C LEU A 56 -0.85 11.84 0.73
N ARG A 57 -0.73 12.49 1.88
CA ARG A 57 -1.54 13.67 2.23
C ARG A 57 -1.28 14.85 1.31
N LYS A 58 -0.04 15.07 0.90
CA LYS A 58 0.31 16.12 -0.06
C LYS A 58 -0.26 15.80 -1.45
N GLU A 59 -0.22 14.55 -1.87
CA GLU A 59 -0.78 14.13 -3.16
C GLU A 59 -2.31 14.12 -3.17
N ALA A 60 -2.96 13.75 -2.07
CA ALA A 60 -4.42 13.65 -1.98
C ALA A 60 -5.14 15.01 -1.85
N LEU A 61 -4.41 16.08 -1.53
CA LEU A 61 -4.90 17.46 -1.34
C LEU A 61 -4.47 18.45 -2.44
N MET A 62 -3.72 18.00 -3.46
CA MET A 62 -3.57 18.72 -4.74
C MET A 62 -4.76 18.44 -5.65
#